data_AF-A0A132BW99-F1
#
_entry.id   AF-A0A132BW99-F1
#
_cell.length_a   1.000
_cell.length_b   1.000
_cell.length_c   1.000
_cell.angle_alpha   90.00
_cell.angle_beta   90.00
_cell.angle_gamma   90.00
#
_symmetry.space_group_name_H-M   'P 1'
#
loop_
_entity.id
_entity.type
_entity.pdbx_description
1 polymer ?
#
loop_
_entity_poly.entity_id
_entity_poly.type
_entity_poly.pdbx_seq_one_letter_code
_entity_poly.pdbx_strand_id
1 'polypeptide(L)'
;MRLRCFCHATPILAMLSVAACSGGAVDPRFMDMNLSRQGKGYEVTGRYGPGWSEGDVRGEVERACQSKSLSLTRFGGQPYSPTRGTRFTARCGA
;
A
#
# COMPACT_ATOMS: atom_id res chain seq x y z
N MET A 1 -25.37 13.65 15.17
CA MET A 1 -24.93 14.43 13.99
C MET A 1 -25.19 13.58 12.74
N ARG A 2 -26.11 14.01 11.88
CA ARG A 2 -26.44 13.35 10.59
C ARG A 2 -25.88 14.24 9.48
N LEU A 3 -24.87 13.79 8.73
CA LEU A 3 -24.46 14.46 7.49
C LEU A 3 -25.12 13.75 6.30
N ARG A 4 -25.86 14.54 5.53
CA ARG A 4 -26.67 14.15 4.37
C ARG A 4 -25.76 13.97 3.15
N CYS A 5 -25.88 12.83 2.46
CA CYS A 5 -25.38 12.69 1.09
C CYS A 5 -26.29 13.49 0.16
N PHE A 6 -25.75 14.51 -0.52
CA PHE A 6 -26.40 15.14 -1.67
C PHE A 6 -25.80 14.55 -2.95
N CYS A 7 -26.56 13.67 -3.61
CA CYS A 7 -26.39 13.37 -5.03
C CYS A 7 -27.40 14.22 -5.81
N HIS A 8 -26.93 15.11 -6.69
CA HIS A 8 -27.79 15.75 -7.69
C HIS A 8 -27.06 16.03 -9.01
N ALA A 9 -27.79 15.71 -10.09
CA ALA A 9 -27.73 16.22 -11.47
C ALA A 9 -26.66 15.69 -12.46
N THR A 10 -27.09 14.70 -13.25
CA THR A 10 -27.18 14.58 -14.74
C THR A 10 -26.26 15.38 -15.70
N PRO A 11 -26.13 14.93 -16.98
CA PRO A 11 -24.88 14.57 -17.65
C PRO A 11 -24.31 15.72 -18.50
N ILE A 12 -23.00 15.69 -18.79
CA ILE A 12 -22.34 16.12 -20.04
C ILE A 12 -20.83 16.20 -19.78
N LEU A 13 -20.06 15.76 -20.79
CA LEU A 13 -18.61 15.80 -20.94
C LEU A 13 -17.79 14.74 -20.19
N ALA A 14 -17.30 13.80 -21.00
CA ALA A 14 -16.14 12.98 -20.73
C ALA A 14 -14.94 13.86 -20.34
N MET A 15 -14.53 13.77 -19.08
CA MET A 15 -13.13 13.79 -18.72
C MET A 15 -12.96 12.63 -17.74
N LEU A 16 -11.93 11.82 -17.98
CA LEU A 16 -11.50 10.74 -17.09
C LEU A 16 -11.17 11.34 -15.71
N SER A 17 -12.18 11.52 -14.88
CA SER A 17 -12.00 11.70 -13.45
C SER A 17 -11.72 10.31 -12.93
N VAL A 18 -10.43 9.95 -12.89
CA VAL A 18 -9.94 8.89 -12.02
C VAL A 18 -10.48 9.27 -10.65
N ALA A 19 -11.56 8.61 -10.26
CA ALA A 19 -12.05 8.65 -8.90
C ALA A 19 -10.90 8.11 -8.06
N ALA A 20 -10.08 9.01 -7.53
CA ALA A 20 -9.23 8.73 -6.40
C ALA A 20 -10.21 8.41 -5.27
N CYS A 21 -10.61 7.13 -5.22
CA CYS A 21 -11.42 6.58 -4.16
C CYS A 21 -10.63 6.81 -2.87
N SER A 22 -11.00 7.90 -2.19
CA SER A 22 -10.88 8.12 -0.77
C SER A 22 -9.78 7.29 -0.11
N GLY A 23 -8.54 7.71 -0.28
CA GLY A 23 -7.44 7.28 0.57
C GLY A 23 -7.75 7.77 1.98
N GLY A 24 -8.57 7.01 2.71
CA GLY A 24 -8.69 7.14 4.15
C GLY A 24 -7.27 7.09 4.68
N ALA A 25 -6.87 8.13 5.42
CA ALA A 25 -5.51 8.28 5.92
C ALA A 25 -5.04 6.94 6.51
N VAL A 26 -4.16 6.25 5.79
CA VAL A 26 -3.61 4.96 6.18
C VAL A 26 -2.85 5.21 7.47
N ASP A 27 -3.32 4.61 8.56
CA ASP A 27 -2.68 4.83 9.85
C ASP A 27 -1.36 4.06 9.89
N PRO A 28 -0.20 4.75 10.02
CA PRO A 28 1.11 4.12 10.02
C PRO A 28 1.29 3.09 11.13
N ARG A 29 0.50 3.18 12.21
CA ARG A 29 0.59 2.23 13.33
C ARG A 29 0.20 0.80 12.96
N PHE A 30 -0.52 0.63 11.86
CA PHE A 30 -0.94 -0.69 11.37
C PHE A 30 -0.03 -1.24 10.27
N MET A 31 1.07 -0.55 9.94
CA MET A 31 2.10 -1.04 9.04
C MET A 31 3.42 -1.21 9.81
N ASP A 32 3.95 -2.43 9.78
CA ASP A 32 5.31 -2.74 10.19
C ASP A 32 6.10 -3.19 8.96
N MET A 33 7.33 -2.71 8.85
CA MET A 33 8.23 -3.06 7.76
C MET A 33 9.68 -3.09 8.23
N ASN A 34 10.35 -4.19 7.94
CA ASN A 34 11.75 -4.41 8.21
C ASN A 34 12.51 -4.61 6.89
N LEU A 35 13.58 -3.83 6.70
CA LEU A 35 14.52 -3.99 5.60
C LEU A 35 15.76 -4.71 6.09
N SER A 36 16.02 -5.90 5.53
CA SER A 36 17.22 -6.68 5.78
C SER A 36 18.09 -6.76 4.51
N ARG A 37 19.40 -6.55 4.65
CA ARG A 37 20.34 -6.65 3.52
C ARG A 37 20.55 -8.14 3.17
N GLN A 38 20.34 -8.50 1.91
CA GLN A 38 20.49 -9.84 1.38
C GLN A 38 21.41 -9.83 0.16
N GLY A 39 22.71 -10.06 0.38
CA GLY A 39 23.73 -10.00 -0.66
C GLY A 39 23.81 -8.62 -1.33
N LYS A 40 23.56 -8.57 -2.65
CA LYS A 40 23.53 -7.32 -3.44
C LYS A 40 22.17 -6.59 -3.38
N GLY A 41 21.16 -7.16 -2.74
CA GLY A 41 19.82 -6.57 -2.63
C GLY A 41 19.35 -6.42 -1.19
N TYR A 42 18.07 -6.13 -1.04
CA TYR A 42 17.39 -6.10 0.25
C TYR A 42 16.15 -6.99 0.20
N GLU A 43 15.88 -7.66 1.29
CA GLU A 43 14.61 -8.33 1.55
C GLU A 43 13.80 -7.46 2.49
N VAL A 44 12.56 -7.23 2.12
CA VAL A 44 11.59 -6.44 2.88
C VAL A 44 10.58 -7.41 3.43
N THR A 45 10.36 -7.40 4.74
CA THR A 45 9.32 -8.20 5.37
C THR A 45 8.50 -7.33 6.28
N GLY A 46 7.23 -7.63 6.42
CA GLY A 46 6.39 -6.79 7.25
C GLY A 46 4.97 -7.30 7.38
N ARG A 47 4.14 -6.49 8.01
CA ARG A 47 2.71 -6.73 8.17
C ARG A 47 1.94 -5.44 7.97
N TYR A 48 0.75 -5.56 7.40
CA TYR A 48 -0.20 -4.46 7.30
C TYR A 48 -1.58 -4.89 7.81
N GLY A 49 -2.24 -3.97 8.49
CA GLY A 49 -3.55 -4.15 9.11
C GLY A 49 -4.70 -3.50 8.34
N PRO A 50 -5.89 -3.41 8.94
CA PRO A 50 -7.06 -2.79 8.33
C PRO A 50 -6.78 -1.36 7.85
N GLY A 51 -7.34 -1.00 6.69
CA GLY A 51 -7.14 0.31 6.06
C GLY A 51 -5.97 0.37 5.07
N TRP A 52 -5.08 -0.61 5.08
CA TRP A 52 -4.01 -0.75 4.09
C TRP A 52 -4.41 -1.71 2.97
N SER A 53 -4.27 -1.27 1.72
CA SER A 53 -4.37 -2.15 0.56
C SER A 53 -2.99 -2.67 0.15
N GLU A 54 -2.96 -3.76 -0.61
CA GLU A 54 -1.69 -4.24 -1.19
C GLU A 54 -1.01 -3.18 -2.06
N GLY A 55 -1.79 -2.33 -2.75
CA GLY A 55 -1.26 -1.23 -3.55
C GLY A 55 -0.54 -0.17 -2.71
N ASP A 56 -1.12 0.21 -1.57
CA ASP A 56 -0.50 1.17 -0.64
C ASP A 56 0.81 0.63 -0.07
N VAL A 57 0.78 -0.63 0.37
CA VAL A 57 1.96 -1.32 0.93
C VAL A 57 3.04 -1.46 -0.13
N ARG A 58 2.68 -1.84 -1.35
CA ARG A 58 3.61 -1.95 -2.47
C ARG A 58 4.26 -0.60 -2.78
N GLY A 59 3.49 0.49 -2.77
CA GLY A 59 4.00 1.85 -2.97
C GLY A 59 5.02 2.27 -1.90
N GLU A 60 4.75 1.96 -0.63
CA GLU A 60 5.70 2.23 0.46
C GLU A 60 6.96 1.35 0.39
N VAL A 61 6.81 0.08 0.05
CA VAL A 61 7.95 -0.82 -0.18
C VAL A 61 8.80 -0.34 -1.35
N GLU A 62 8.19 0.16 -2.42
CA GLU A 62 8.89 0.68 -3.58
C GLU A 62 9.67 1.97 -3.24
N ARG A 63 9.06 2.88 -2.48
CA ARG A 63 9.77 4.04 -1.89
C ARG A 63 10.96 3.60 -1.02
N ALA A 64 10.79 2.55 -0.22
CA ALA A 64 11.87 2.02 0.61
C ALA A 64 13.02 1.42 -0.23
N CYS A 65 12.71 0.69 -1.29
CA CYS A 65 13.73 0.20 -2.24
C CYS A 65 14.47 1.36 -2.92
N GLN A 66 13.74 2.39 -3.37
CA GLN A 66 14.31 3.57 -4.02
C GLN A 66 15.24 4.36 -3.08
N SER A 67 14.94 4.41 -1.78
CA SER A 67 15.85 4.99 -0.77
C SER A 67 17.23 4.29 -0.70
N LYS A 68 17.33 3.07 -1.24
CA LYS A 68 18.57 2.29 -1.37
C LYS A 68 19.13 2.27 -2.79
N SER A 69 18.61 3.11 -3.69
CA SER A 69 18.95 3.11 -5.12
C SER A 69 18.66 1.75 -5.79
N LEU A 70 17.60 1.06 -5.38
CA LEU A 70 17.15 -0.21 -5.93
C LEU A 70 15.69 -0.13 -6.36
N SER A 71 15.25 -1.08 -7.17
CA SER A 71 13.86 -1.24 -7.60
C SER A 71 13.17 -2.40 -6.89
N LEU A 72 11.85 -2.34 -6.78
CA LEU A 72 11.05 -3.47 -6.29
C LEU A 72 10.98 -4.56 -7.36
N THR A 73 11.59 -5.71 -7.09
CA THR A 73 11.69 -6.83 -8.06
C THR A 73 10.66 -7.93 -7.82
N ARG A 74 10.24 -8.11 -6.56
CA ARG A 74 9.21 -9.09 -6.18
C ARG A 74 8.45 -8.57 -4.99
N PHE A 75 7.14 -8.76 -5.00
CA PHE A 75 6.26 -8.54 -3.87
C PHE A 75 5.34 -9.76 -3.72
N GLY A 76 5.10 -10.21 -2.49
CA GLY A 76 4.19 -11.31 -2.19
C GLY A 76 3.45 -11.06 -0.88
N GLY A 77 2.13 -10.93 -0.98
CA GLY A 77 1.23 -10.95 0.17
C GLY A 77 0.92 -12.39 0.61
N GLN A 78 0.85 -12.61 1.92
CA GLN A 78 0.27 -13.82 2.51
C GLN A 78 -1.22 -13.58 2.83
N PRO A 79 -2.03 -14.63 3.06
CA PRO A 79 -3.43 -14.45 3.45
C PRO A 79 -3.58 -13.59 4.71
N TYR A 80 -4.60 -12.74 4.71
CA TYR A 80 -4.96 -11.91 5.86
C TYR A 80 -5.27 -12.77 7.09
N SER A 81 -4.70 -12.40 8.23
CA SER A 81 -5.04 -12.98 9.53
C SER A 81 -5.79 -11.93 10.37
N PRO A 82 -7.02 -12.21 10.86
CA PRO A 82 -7.78 -11.24 11.64
C PRO A 82 -7.12 -10.84 12.96
N THR A 83 -6.24 -11.68 13.51
CA THR A 83 -5.49 -11.41 14.73
C THR A 83 -4.12 -10.78 14.49
N ARG A 84 -3.55 -10.91 13.29
CA ARG A 84 -2.14 -10.54 13.01
C ARG A 84 -1.93 -9.70 11.75
N GLY A 85 -2.99 -9.30 11.06
CA GLY A 85 -2.95 -8.60 9.78
C GLY A 85 -2.46 -9.49 8.62
N THR A 86 -2.23 -8.86 7.47
CA THR A 86 -1.62 -9.48 6.30
C THR A 86 -0.10 -9.39 6.42
N ARG A 87 0.60 -10.54 6.34
CA ARG A 87 2.06 -10.54 6.21
C ARG A 87 2.44 -10.34 4.75
N PHE A 88 3.55 -9.66 4.50
CA PHE A 88 4.14 -9.58 3.16
C PHE A 88 5.64 -9.82 3.19
N THR A 89 6.16 -10.26 2.05
CA THR A 89 7.59 -10.29 1.74
C THR A 89 7.82 -9.63 0.40
N ALA A 90 8.94 -8.93 0.27
CA ALA A 90 9.32 -8.24 -0.94
C ALA A 90 10.84 -8.27 -1.12
N ARG A 91 11.30 -8.03 -2.35
CA ARG A 91 12.73 -8.00 -2.68
C ARG A 91 13.06 -6.74 -3.47
N CYS A 92 14.02 -5.98 -2.95
CA CYS A 92 14.66 -4.89 -3.67
C CYS A 92 15.91 -5.41 -4.40
N GLY A 93 16.04 -5.09 -5.67
CA GLY A 93 17.16 -5.46 -6.53
C GLY A 93 17.47 -4.38 -7.56
N ALA A 94 18.66 -4.47 -8.16
CA ALA A 94 19.07 -3.63 -9.28
C ALA A 94 18.64 -4.28 -10.60
#